data_AF-A0A960GZT1-F1
#
_entry.id   AF-A0A960GZT1-F1
#
_cell.length_a   1.000
_cell.length_b   1.000
_cell.length_c   1.000
_cell.angle_alpha   90.00
_cell.angle_beta   90.00
_cell.angle_gamma   90.00
#
_symmetry.space_group_name_H-M   'P 1'
#
loop_
_entity.id
_entity.type
_entity.pdbx_description
1 polymer ?
#
loop_
_entity_poly.entity_id
_entity_poly.type
_entity_poly.pdbx_seq_one_letter_code
_entity_poly.pdbx_strand_id
1 'polypeptide(L)' 'MATAIDIRRAADRAATKIDWLDSKHSFSFGGHYDPNNTHHGLLLVNNDDIVKPGTGFETHPHRDM' A
#
# COMPACT_ATOMS: atom_id res chain seq x y z
N MET A 1 -12.94 23.76 16.09
CA MET A 1 -12.31 23.46 14.78
C MET A 1 -13.13 22.35 14.13
N ALA A 2 -13.57 22.50 12.89
CA ALA A 2 -14.27 21.42 12.21
C ALA A 2 -13.27 20.30 11.91
N THR A 3 -13.63 19.06 12.27
CA THR A 3 -12.82 17.89 11.96
C THR A 3 -12.84 17.68 10.44
N ALA A 4 -11.69 17.84 9.78
CA ALA A 4 -11.56 17.49 8.37
C ALA A 4 -11.42 15.96 8.26
N ILE A 5 -12.28 15.34 7.43
CA ILE A 5 -12.22 13.92 7.12
C ILE A 5 -11.69 13.79 5.69
N ASP A 6 -10.54 13.12 5.53
CA ASP A 6 -10.01 12.74 4.23
C ASP A 6 -10.53 11.35 3.85
N ILE A 7 -11.13 11.23 2.65
CA ILE A 7 -11.67 9.96 2.14
C ILE A 7 -10.82 9.52 0.95
N ARG A 8 -10.06 8.45 1.14
CA ARG A 8 -9.31 7.78 0.07
C ARG A 8 -10.13 6.60 -0.47
N ARG A 9 -10.65 6.74 -1.69
CA ARG A 9 -11.48 5.69 -2.31
C ARG A 9 -10.61 4.57 -2.85
N ALA A 10 -11.15 3.35 -2.81
CA ALA A 10 -10.41 2.15 -3.19
C ALA A 10 -9.90 2.18 -4.65
N ALA A 11 -10.63 2.85 -5.55
CA ALA A 11 -10.31 2.98 -6.98
C ALA A 11 -9.17 3.98 -7.26
N ASP A 12 -8.90 4.91 -6.34
CA ASP A 12 -7.89 5.96 -6.50
C ASP A 12 -6.54 5.57 -5.88
N ARG A 13 -6.47 4.37 -5.26
CA ARG A 13 -5.23 3.84 -4.68
C ARG A 13 -4.21 3.55 -5.79
N ALA A 14 -2.96 3.89 -5.52
CA ALA A 14 -1.86 3.45 -6.37
C ALA A 14 -1.85 1.92 -6.45
N ALA A 15 -1.62 1.38 -7.63
CA ALA A 15 -1.68 -0.06 -7.87
C ALA A 15 -0.38 -0.57 -8.49
N THR A 16 0.09 -1.71 -7.98
CA THR A 16 1.13 -2.51 -8.62
C THR A 16 0.47 -3.76 -9.20
N LYS A 17 0.55 -3.91 -10.52
CA LYS A 17 0.02 -5.09 -11.22
C LYS A 17 1.12 -5.75 -12.01
N ILE A 18 1.52 -6.94 -11.57
CA ILE A 18 2.52 -7.79 -12.20
C ILE A 18 1.93 -9.20 -12.40
N ASP A 19 2.69 -10.09 -13.04
CA ASP A 19 2.20 -11.40 -13.47
C ASP A 19 1.50 -12.21 -12.37
N TRP A 20 1.94 -12.08 -11.12
CA TRP A 20 1.46 -12.89 -10.00
C TRP A 20 0.80 -12.09 -8.87
N LEU A 21 0.85 -10.76 -8.91
CA LEU A 21 0.36 -9.88 -7.84
C LEU A 21 -0.50 -8.75 -8.43
N ASP A 22 -1.70 -8.57 -7.87
CA ASP A 22 -2.51 -7.36 -8.01
C ASP A 22 -2.59 -6.72 -6.62
N SER A 23 -1.87 -5.61 -6.43
CA SER A 23 -1.71 -4.92 -5.14
C SER A 23 -2.23 -3.50 -5.24
N LYS A 24 -2.97 -3.05 -4.21
CA LYS A 24 -3.43 -1.66 -4.06
C LYS A 24 -2.87 -1.06 -2.78
N HIS A 25 -2.20 0.07 -2.89
CA HIS A 25 -1.48 0.72 -1.80
C HIS A 25 -2.28 1.90 -1.25
N SER A 26 -2.50 1.91 0.07
CA SER A 26 -3.18 3.03 0.75
C SER A 26 -2.22 4.20 1.01
N PHE A 27 -0.92 3.94 1.06
CA PHE A 27 0.16 4.91 1.28
C PHE A 27 1.26 4.72 0.23
N SER A 28 2.26 5.60 0.23
CA SER A 28 3.49 5.43 -0.53
C SER A 28 4.16 4.08 -0.24
N PHE A 29 4.38 3.26 -1.26
CA PHE A 29 4.93 1.92 -1.13
C PHE A 29 5.57 1.44 -2.43
N GLY A 30 6.63 0.63 -2.33
CA GLY A 30 7.35 0.08 -3.48
C GLY A 30 7.92 1.19 -4.37
N GLY A 31 7.61 1.16 -5.67
CA GLY A 31 8.02 2.18 -6.63
C GLY A 31 7.14 3.43 -6.65
N HIS A 32 6.03 3.46 -5.90
CA HIS A 32 5.12 4.59 -5.85
C HIS A 32 5.43 5.50 -4.65
N TYR A 33 5.47 6.81 -4.91
CA TYR A 33 5.69 7.84 -3.88
C TYR A 33 4.73 9.02 -4.06
N ASP A 34 3.99 9.34 -2.99
CA ASP A 34 3.19 10.55 -2.82
C ASP A 34 3.61 11.23 -1.50
N PRO A 35 4.28 12.40 -1.54
CA PRO A 35 4.75 13.09 -0.34
C PRO A 35 3.61 13.50 0.61
N ASN A 36 2.37 13.60 0.11
CA ASN A 36 1.20 13.96 0.91
C ASN A 36 0.47 12.73 1.49
N ASN A 37 0.93 11.51 1.20
CA ASN A 37 0.28 10.27 1.64
C ASN A 37 1.31 9.17 1.92
N THR A 38 2.16 9.41 2.92
CA THR A 38 3.23 8.48 3.30
C THR A 38 2.84 7.54 4.45
N HIS A 39 1.94 7.95 5.34
CA HIS A 39 1.48 7.18 6.51
C HIS A 39 0.28 7.87 7.20
N HIS A 40 -0.38 7.18 8.13
CA HIS A 40 -1.36 7.75 9.05
C HIS A 40 -0.98 7.47 10.51
N GLY A 41 -0.40 8.47 11.19
CA GLY A 41 0.14 8.27 12.54
C GLY A 41 1.21 7.18 12.56
N LEU A 42 0.97 6.09 13.28
CA LEU A 42 1.89 4.93 13.30
C LEU A 42 1.59 3.90 12.21
N LEU A 43 0.49 4.03 11.46
CA LEU A 43 0.18 3.13 10.35
C LEU A 43 0.98 3.52 9.12
N LEU A 44 2.06 2.79 8.86
CA LEU A 44 3.00 3.08 7.77
C LEU A 44 2.56 2.47 6.43
N VAL A 45 2.02 1.25 6.44
CA VAL A 45 1.66 0.51 5.22
C VAL A 45 0.32 -0.20 5.42
N ASN A 46 -0.55 -0.11 4.41
CA ASN A 46 -1.76 -0.92 4.30
C ASN A 46 -2.01 -1.25 2.82
N ASN A 47 -1.69 -2.49 2.45
CA ASN A 47 -1.83 -3.01 1.10
C ASN A 47 -2.98 -4.02 1.03
N ASP A 48 -3.69 -3.99 -0.09
CA ASP A 48 -4.71 -4.95 -0.47
C ASP A 48 -4.14 -5.80 -1.61
N ASP A 49 -3.66 -6.99 -1.26
CA ASP A 49 -2.86 -7.86 -2.13
C ASP A 49 -3.64 -9.11 -2.53
N ILE A 50 -3.77 -9.32 -3.84
CA ILE A 50 -4.28 -10.56 -4.43
C ILE A 50 -3.11 -11.30 -5.07
N VAL A 51 -2.73 -12.43 -4.47
CA VAL A 51 -1.60 -13.27 -4.89
C VAL A 51 -2.12 -14.47 -5.68
N LYS A 52 -1.55 -14.76 -6.85
CA LYS A 52 -1.91 -15.94 -7.65
C LYS A 52 -1.51 -17.25 -6.93
N PRO A 53 -2.30 -18.33 -7.05
CA PRO A 53 -1.94 -19.63 -6.47
C PRO A 53 -0.57 -20.12 -6.94
N GLY A 54 0.24 -20.64 -6.00
CA GLY A 54 1.57 -21.20 -6.28
C GLY A 54 2.69 -20.16 -6.48
N THR A 55 2.41 -18.87 -6.21
CA THR A 55 3.39 -17.78 -6.27
C THR A 55 3.49 -17.08 -4.93
N GLY A 56 4.44 -16.15 -4.79
CA GLY A 56 4.53 -15.33 -3.59
C GLY A 56 5.79 -14.48 -3.58
N PHE A 57 6.00 -13.83 -2.44
CA PHE A 57 7.19 -13.05 -2.17
C PHE A 57 8.35 -13.98 -1.82
N GLU A 58 9.52 -13.74 -2.40
CA GLU A 58 10.77 -14.38 -1.99
C GLU A 58 11.12 -14.04 -0.55
N THR A 59 12.01 -14.80 0.08
CA THR A 59 12.51 -14.48 1.42
C THR A 59 13.15 -13.08 1.42
N HIS A 60 12.68 -12.19 2.30
CA HIS A 60 13.20 -10.83 2.43
C HIS A 60 13.20 -10.35 3.89
N PRO A 61 14.16 -9.49 4.29
CA PRO A 61 14.26 -9.01 5.66
C PRO A 61 13.29 -7.86 5.95
N HIS A 62 12.86 -7.77 7.20
CA HIS A 62 12.23 -6.60 7.79
C HIS A 62 13.04 -6.15 9.02
N ARG A 63 13.02 -4.87 9.34
CA ARG A 63 13.69 -4.32 10.53
C ARG A 63 12.95 -3.07 11.01
N ASP A 64 12.79 -2.95 12.33
CA ASP A 64 12.19 -1.79 13.01
C ASP A 64 10.82 -1.36 12.45
N MET A 65 9.97 -2.35 12.09
CA MET A 65 8.61 -2.16 11.58
C MET A 65 7.61 -2.96 12.42
#